data_AF-A0A354BPB5-F1
#
_entry.id   AF-A0A354BPB5-F1
#
_cell.length_a   1.000
_cell.length_b   1.000
_cell.length_c   1.000
_cell.angle_alpha   90.00
_cell.angle_beta   90.00
_cell.angle_gamma   90.00
#
_symmetry.space_group_name_H-M   'P 1'
#
loop_
_entity.id
_entity.type
_entity.pdbx_description
1 polymer ?
#
loop_
_entity_poly.entity_id
_entity_poly.type
_entity_poly.pdbx_seq_one_letter_code
_entity_poly.pdbx_strand_id
1 'polypeptide(L)'
;VGLIGVHVLDAAGVAHMKVKDLYLPGIIIAGLIFGVGFAVTGYCPGTALAAAAEGKPDAWMTIVGGLCGALTFAFLWPDLESSLASLGGFGPVTLHGSFGVEGLLIALPLGVLCLWGAVKLPGVRAT
;
A
#
# COMPACT_ATOMS: atom_id res chain seq x y z
N VAL A 1 -12.51 3.25 -0.12
CA VAL A 1 -12.52 4.65 -0.64
C VAL A 1 -11.48 4.87 -1.73
N GLY A 2 -10.19 4.60 -1.50
CA GLY A 2 -9.14 4.80 -2.51
C GLY A 2 -9.36 4.03 -3.83
N LEU A 3 -9.86 2.80 -3.75
CA LEU A 3 -10.14 1.98 -4.94
C LEU A 3 -11.18 2.64 -5.88
N ILE A 4 -12.33 3.08 -5.34
CA ILE A 4 -13.37 3.75 -6.13
C ILE A 4 -12.88 5.11 -6.65
N GLY A 5 -12.20 5.89 -5.80
CA GLY A 5 -11.71 7.22 -6.17
C GLY A 5 -10.69 7.18 -7.31
N VAL A 6 -9.71 6.28 -7.24
CA VAL A 6 -8.68 6.17 -8.29
C VAL A 6 -9.27 5.68 -9.61
N HIS A 7 -10.23 4.75 -9.61
CA HIS A 7 -10.93 4.33 -10.83
C HIS A 7 -11.80 5.42 -11.45
N VAL A 8 -12.39 6.31 -10.64
CA VAL A 8 -13.13 7.48 -11.15
C VAL A 8 -12.18 8.52 -11.76
N LEU A 9 -11.02 8.77 -11.15
CA LEU A 9 -10.01 9.68 -11.70
C LEU A 9 -9.33 9.12 -12.97
N ASP A 10 -9.15 7.81 -13.04
CA ASP A 10 -8.65 7.10 -14.23
C ASP A 10 -9.69 7.19 -15.37
N ALA A 11 -10.99 6.99 -15.07
CA ALA A 11 -12.07 7.17 -16.03
C ALA A 11 -12.24 8.64 -16.49
N ALA A 12 -11.90 9.61 -15.65
CA ALA A 12 -11.88 11.03 -16.01
C ALA A 12 -10.64 11.43 -16.83
N GLY A 13 -9.71 10.49 -17.09
CA GLY A 13 -8.49 10.72 -17.88
C GLY A 13 -7.44 11.57 -17.16
N VAL A 14 -7.57 11.78 -15.85
CA VAL A 14 -6.67 12.64 -15.06
C VAL A 14 -5.58 11.81 -14.36
N ALA A 15 -5.80 10.51 -14.16
CA ALA A 15 -4.84 9.61 -13.54
C ALA A 15 -4.36 8.54 -14.53
N HIS A 16 -3.05 8.29 -14.54
CA HIS A 16 -2.45 7.14 -15.22
C HIS A 16 -2.01 6.11 -14.17
N MET A 17 -2.66 4.96 -14.15
CA MET A 17 -2.32 3.83 -13.27
C MET A 17 -1.00 3.19 -13.69
N LYS A 18 0.12 3.63 -13.10
CA LYS A 18 1.42 2.97 -13.26
C LYS A 18 1.50 1.79 -12.30
N VAL A 19 1.22 0.59 -12.82
CA VAL A 19 1.30 -0.65 -12.05
C VAL A 19 2.77 -1.01 -11.84
N LYS A 20 3.12 -1.35 -10.60
CA LYS A 20 4.45 -1.80 -10.21
C LYS A 20 4.60 -3.29 -10.56
N ASP A 21 5.74 -3.68 -11.12
CA ASP A 21 6.03 -5.08 -11.44
C ASP A 21 6.00 -5.97 -10.19
N LEU A 22 5.55 -7.22 -10.36
CA LEU A 22 5.31 -8.14 -9.25
C LEU A 22 6.58 -8.95 -8.92
N TYR A 23 7.37 -8.44 -7.98
CA TYR A 23 8.52 -9.16 -7.43
C TYR A 23 8.13 -9.95 -6.18
N LEU A 24 7.59 -11.16 -6.37
CA LEU A 24 7.03 -11.97 -5.29
C LEU A 24 7.97 -12.19 -4.08
N PRO A 25 9.25 -12.61 -4.23
CA PRO A 25 10.13 -12.82 -3.07
C PRO A 25 10.50 -11.51 -2.38
N GLY A 26 10.73 -10.44 -3.15
CA GLY A 26 11.04 -9.11 -2.60
C GLY A 26 9.88 -8.52 -1.82
N ILE A 27 8.65 -8.66 -2.32
CA ILE A 27 7.43 -8.16 -1.66
C ILE A 27 7.16 -8.89 -0.35
N ILE A 28 7.38 -10.21 -0.28
CA ILE A 28 7.18 -10.98 0.95
C ILE A 28 8.16 -10.51 2.04
N ILE A 29 9.45 -10.43 1.71
CA ILE A 29 10.48 -10.01 2.67
C ILE A 29 10.24 -8.56 3.11
N ALA A 30 9.99 -7.66 2.16
CA ALA A 30 9.70 -6.27 2.47
C ALA A 30 8.43 -6.12 3.32
N GLY A 31 7.38 -6.89 3.00
CA GLY A 31 6.12 -6.89 3.75
C GLY A 31 6.27 -7.38 5.19
N LEU A 32 7.11 -8.39 5.43
CA LEU A 32 7.42 -8.85 6.79
C LEU A 32 8.19 -7.80 7.58
N ILE A 33 9.24 -7.21 7.01
CA ILE A 33 10.04 -6.17 7.67
C ILE A 33 9.16 -4.95 7.99
N PHE A 34 8.34 -4.51 7.02
CA PHE A 34 7.41 -3.41 7.20
C PHE A 34 6.35 -3.72 8.26
N GLY A 35 5.79 -4.93 8.23
CA GLY A 35 4.79 -5.39 9.21
C GLY A 35 5.34 -5.42 10.64
N VAL A 36 6.57 -5.91 10.83
CA VAL A 36 7.25 -5.88 12.13
C VAL A 36 7.49 -4.45 12.59
N GLY A 37 7.98 -3.57 11.70
CA GLY A 37 8.18 -2.16 12.04
C GLY A 37 6.88 -1.45 12.43
N PHE A 38 5.80 -1.74 11.74
CA PHE A 38 4.46 -1.25 12.08
C PHE A 38 3.98 -1.77 13.44
N ALA A 39 4.19 -3.06 13.73
CA ALA A 39 3.80 -3.66 15.01
C ALA A 39 4.57 -3.07 16.20
N VAL A 40 5.86 -2.74 16.02
CA VAL A 40 6.71 -2.14 17.06
C VAL A 40 6.39 -0.68 17.30
N THR A 41 6.15 0.09 16.24
CA THR A 41 5.93 1.54 16.35
C THR A 41 4.49 1.90 16.70
N GLY A 42 3.52 1.03 16.40
CA GLY A 42 2.09 1.27 16.68
C GLY A 42 1.47 2.40 15.86
N TYR A 43 2.22 3.02 14.95
CA TYR A 43 1.75 4.09 14.08
C TYR A 43 1.75 3.62 12.63
N CYS A 44 0.62 3.81 11.95
CA CYS A 44 0.58 3.63 10.50
C CYS A 44 1.25 4.85 9.84
N PRO A 45 1.74 4.75 8.60
CA PRO A 45 2.52 5.81 7.98
C PRO A 45 1.78 7.16 7.93
N GLY A 46 0.46 7.15 7.78
CA GLY A 46 -0.37 8.36 7.82
C GLY A 46 -0.56 8.93 9.23
N THR A 47 -0.81 8.07 10.23
CA THR A 47 -0.98 8.52 11.62
C THR A 47 0.31 9.00 12.25
N ALA A 48 1.46 8.44 11.83
CA ALA A 48 2.77 8.90 12.29
C ALA A 48 2.98 10.38 11.93
N LEU A 49 2.65 10.77 10.69
CA LEU A 49 2.74 12.16 10.22
C LEU A 49 1.80 13.09 10.98
N ALA A 50 0.55 12.67 11.21
CA ALA A 50 -0.41 13.45 11.98
C ALA A 50 0.04 13.62 13.44
N ALA A 51 0.49 12.55 14.10
CA ALA A 51 0.97 12.58 15.47
C ALA A 51 2.27 13.38 15.65
N ALA A 52 3.14 13.41 14.64
CA ALA A 52 4.32 14.27 14.65
C ALA A 52 3.95 15.76 14.54
N ALA A 53 2.92 16.09 13.76
CA ALA A 53 2.37 17.45 13.69
C ALA A 53 1.70 17.90 15.01
N GLU A 54 1.15 16.95 15.79
CA GLU A 54 0.67 17.20 17.16
C GLU A 54 1.81 17.39 18.18
N GLY A 55 3.08 17.20 17.78
CA GLY A 55 4.24 17.40 18.65
C GLY A 55 4.61 16.20 19.51
N LYS A 56 4.12 14.99 19.20
CA LYS A 56 4.50 13.77 19.94
C LYS A 56 5.92 13.31 19.56
N PRO A 57 6.85 13.21 20.52
CA PRO A 57 8.24 12.84 20.23
C PRO A 57 8.39 11.41 19.70
N ASP A 58 7.54 10.48 20.15
CA ASP A 58 7.58 9.07 19.70
C ASP A 58 7.26 8.93 18.20
N ALA A 59 6.39 9.80 17.68
CA ALA A 59 6.04 9.82 16.27
C ALA A 59 7.20 10.33 15.40
N TRP A 60 7.97 11.30 15.91
CA TRP A 60 9.16 11.81 15.23
C TRP A 60 10.23 10.74 15.06
N MET A 61 10.48 9.91 16.08
CA MET A 61 11.42 8.79 15.98
C MET A 61 10.96 7.75 14.96
N THR A 62 9.66 7.50 14.88
CA THR A 62 9.07 6.60 13.88
C THR A 62 9.27 7.13 12.45
N ILE A 63 9.05 8.44 12.23
CA ILE A 63 9.26 9.07 10.91
C ILE A 63 10.73 9.04 10.51
N VAL A 64 11.63 9.42 11.42
CA VAL A 64 13.08 9.44 11.15
C VAL A 64 13.58 8.02 10.86
N GLY A 65 13.17 7.03 11.67
CA GLY A 65 13.51 5.63 11.44
C GLY A 65 12.98 5.11 10.10
N GLY A 66 11.74 5.42 9.76
CA GLY A 66 11.15 5.08 8.46
C GLY A 66 11.87 5.73 7.28
N LEU A 67 12.25 7.00 7.41
CA LEU A 67 12.98 7.75 6.39
C LEU A 67 14.39 7.19 6.19
N CYS A 68 15.10 6.89 7.28
CA CYS A 68 16.41 6.22 7.22
C CYS A 68 16.30 4.85 6.56
N GLY A 69 15.29 4.05 6.90
CA GLY A 69 15.03 2.76 6.27
C GLY A 69 14.77 2.89 4.76
N ALA A 70 13.97 3.88 4.34
CA ALA A 70 13.69 4.17 2.94
C ALA A 70 14.95 4.62 2.18
N LEU A 71 15.79 5.45 2.80
CA LEU A 71 17.08 5.87 2.25
C LEU A 71 18.04 4.69 2.05
N THR A 72 18.22 3.87 3.08
CA THR A 72 19.06 2.66 2.98
C THR A 72 18.56 1.74 1.88
N PHE A 73 17.25 1.53 1.80
CA PHE A 73 16.65 0.73 0.74
C PHE A 73 16.87 1.34 -0.65
N ALA A 74 16.78 2.67 -0.81
CA ALA A 74 17.04 3.34 -2.07
C ALA A 74 18.49 3.16 -2.55
N PHE A 75 19.46 3.14 -1.63
CA PHE A 75 20.87 2.88 -1.96
C PHE A 75 21.16 1.41 -2.26
N LEU A 76 20.44 0.48 -1.60
CA LEU A 76 20.61 -0.96 -1.80
C LEU A 76 19.84 -1.48 -3.03
N TRP A 77 18.88 -0.69 -3.52
CA TRP A 77 18.07 -1.01 -4.70
C TRP A 77 18.87 -1.41 -5.95
N PRO A 78 19.94 -0.71 -6.39
CA PRO A 78 20.71 -1.10 -7.57
C PRO A 78 21.33 -2.51 -7.46
N ASP A 79 21.80 -2.88 -6.27
CA ASP A 79 22.35 -4.23 -6.03
C ASP A 79 21.24 -5.28 -5.98
N LEU A 80 20.12 -4.93 -5.33
CA LEU A 80 18.94 -5.81 -5.26
C LEU A 80 18.33 -6.04 -6.64
N GLU A 81 18.23 -5.04 -7.50
CA GLU A 81 17.63 -5.13 -8.83
C GLU A 81 18.31 -6.23 -9.67
N SER A 82 19.63 -6.33 -9.62
CA SER A 82 20.41 -7.36 -10.32
C SER A 82 20.10 -8.79 -9.84
N SER A 83 19.88 -8.96 -8.54
CA SER A 83 19.57 -10.25 -7.91
C SER A 83 18.07 -10.59 -7.99
N LEU A 84 17.19 -9.59 -8.01
CA LEU A 84 15.73 -9.76 -8.06
C LEU A 84 15.24 -9.97 -9.49
N ALA A 85 15.88 -9.35 -10.49
CA ALA A 85 15.57 -9.57 -11.90
C ALA A 85 15.83 -11.02 -12.35
N SER A 86 16.79 -11.71 -11.70
CA SER A 86 17.12 -13.11 -12.02
C SER A 86 16.24 -14.15 -11.29
N LEU A 87 15.53 -13.76 -10.22
CA LEU A 87 14.80 -14.68 -9.32
C LEU A 87 13.27 -14.72 -9.53
N GLY A 88 12.73 -13.99 -10.51
CA GLY A 88 11.31 -14.09 -10.88
C GLY A 88 10.62 -12.74 -10.95
N GLY A 89 10.96 -11.97 -11.99
CA GLY A 89 10.11 -10.88 -12.47
C GLY A 89 8.87 -11.47 -13.14
N PHE A 90 7.86 -11.86 -12.34
CA PHE A 90 6.50 -11.87 -12.86
C PHE A 90 6.21 -10.40 -13.13
N GLY A 91 6.01 -10.00 -14.38
CA GLY A 91 5.88 -8.59 -14.79
C GLY A 91 4.70 -7.86 -14.10
N PRO A 92 4.05 -6.90 -14.75
CA PRO A 92 2.91 -6.21 -14.17
C PRO A 92 1.68 -7.15 -14.21
N VAL A 93 1.61 -8.10 -13.28
CA VAL A 93 0.46 -8.97 -13.11
C VAL A 93 -0.64 -8.14 -12.45
N THR A 94 -1.43 -7.49 -13.29
CA THR A 94 -2.68 -6.87 -12.89
C THR A 94 -3.78 -7.92 -12.92
N LEU A 95 -4.65 -7.91 -11.90
CA LEU A 95 -5.94 -8.62 -11.96
C LEU A 95 -6.75 -8.22 -13.21
N HIS A 96 -6.50 -7.03 -13.77
CA HIS A 96 -7.05 -6.53 -15.02
C HIS A 96 -6.58 -7.37 -16.25
N GLY A 97 -5.31 -7.77 -16.29
CA GLY A 97 -4.72 -8.55 -17.38
C GLY A 97 -5.10 -10.04 -17.37
N SER A 98 -5.43 -10.62 -16.22
CA SER A 98 -5.86 -12.04 -16.15
C SER A 98 -7.37 -12.24 -16.34
N PHE A 99 -8.21 -11.21 -16.13
CA PHE A 99 -9.66 -11.31 -16.30
C PHE A 99 -10.20 -10.58 -17.54
N GLY A 100 -9.44 -9.69 -18.19
CA GLY A 100 -9.88 -9.02 -19.42
C GLY A 100 -11.12 -8.12 -19.25
N VAL A 101 -11.45 -7.74 -18.01
CA VAL A 101 -12.63 -6.94 -17.67
C VAL A 101 -12.18 -5.60 -17.10
N GLU A 102 -12.81 -4.51 -17.56
CA GLU A 102 -12.58 -3.14 -17.09
C GLU A 102 -12.54 -3.06 -15.56
N GLY A 103 -11.50 -2.40 -15.01
CA GLY A 103 -11.25 -2.30 -13.57
C GLY A 103 -12.43 -1.72 -12.79
N LEU A 104 -13.30 -0.96 -13.47
CA LEU A 104 -14.55 -0.44 -12.95
C LEU A 104 -15.55 -1.55 -12.55
N LEU A 105 -15.62 -2.64 -13.30
CA LEU A 105 -16.54 -3.77 -13.06
C LEU A 105 -16.12 -4.65 -11.87
N ILE A 106 -14.84 -4.64 -11.48
CA ILE A 106 -14.36 -5.32 -10.26
C ILE A 106 -14.41 -4.36 -9.06
N ALA A 107 -14.13 -3.08 -9.30
CA ALA A 107 -14.15 -2.03 -8.30
C ALA A 107 -15.54 -1.78 -7.69
N LEU A 108 -16.58 -1.81 -8.53
CA LEU A 108 -17.95 -1.54 -8.12
C LEU A 108 -18.54 -2.60 -7.16
N PRO A 109 -18.51 -3.91 -7.45
CA PRO A 109 -19.07 -4.92 -6.55
C PRO A 109 -18.27 -5.04 -5.25
N LEU A 110 -16.93 -4.92 -5.29
CA LEU A 110 -16.10 -4.98 -4.09
C LEU A 110 -16.32 -3.72 -3.22
N GLY A 111 -16.43 -2.55 -3.85
CA GLY A 111 -16.76 -1.30 -3.19
C GLY A 111 -18.14 -1.33 -2.53
N VAL A 112 -19.16 -1.83 -3.22
CA VAL A 112 -20.51 -2.00 -2.68
C VAL A 112 -20.54 -3.04 -1.57
N LEU A 113 -19.81 -4.15 -1.68
CA LEU A 113 -19.72 -5.17 -0.62
C LEU A 113 -19.09 -4.60 0.65
N CYS A 114 -17.98 -3.86 0.53
CA CYS A 114 -17.33 -3.20 1.66
C CYS A 114 -18.22 -2.13 2.30
N LEU A 115 -18.95 -1.35 1.50
CA LEU A 115 -19.91 -0.35 1.99
C LEU A 115 -21.12 -1.02 2.67
N TRP A 116 -21.65 -2.10 2.09
CA TRP A 116 -22.74 -2.88 2.67
C TRP A 116 -22.31 -3.52 4.00
N GLY A 117 -21.09 -4.06 4.07
CA GLY A 117 -20.50 -4.55 5.31
C GLY A 117 -20.33 -3.44 6.35
N ALA A 118 -19.87 -2.25 5.95
CA ALA A 118 -19.76 -1.09 6.83
C ALA A 118 -21.13 -0.63 7.39
N VAL A 119 -22.18 -0.64 6.56
CA VAL A 119 -23.54 -0.27 6.97
C VAL A 119 -24.17 -1.33 7.88
N LYS A 120 -23.81 -2.61 7.71
CA LYS A 120 -24.35 -3.72 8.50
C LYS A 120 -23.54 -4.05 9.75
N LEU A 121 -22.39 -3.41 9.96
CA LEU A 121 -21.64 -3.51 11.20
C LEU A 121 -22.39 -2.71 12.28
N PRO A 122 -22.94 -3.36 13.33
CA PRO A 122 -23.49 -2.63 14.47
C PRO A 122 -22.38 -1.76 15.07
N GLY A 123 -22.67 -0.48 15.23
CA GLY A 123 -21.70 0.54 15.63
C GLY A 123 -20.81 0.09 16.78
N VAL A 124 -19.52 0.41 16.68
CA VAL A 124 -18.53 0.25 17.75
C VAL A 124 -19.15 0.77 19.04
N ARG A 125 -19.43 -0.15 19.95
CA ARG A 125 -19.82 0.16 21.32
C ARG A 125 -18.58 0.77 21.95
N ALA A 126 -18.55 2.11 22.01
CA ALA A 126 -17.54 2.84 22.73
C ALA A 126 -17.57 2.40 24.20
N THR A 127 -16.51 1.72 24.62
CA THR A 127 -16.13 1.51 26.02
C THR A 127 -14.65 1.77 26.12
#